data_AF-A0A226DSA6-F1
#
_entry.id   AF-A0A226DSA6-F1
#
_cell.length_a   1.000
_cell.length_b   1.000
_cell.length_c   1.000
_cell.angle_alpha   90.00
_cell.angle_beta   90.00
_cell.angle_gamma   90.00
#
_symmetry.space_group_name_H-M   'P 1'
#
loop_
_entity.id
_entity.type
_entity.pdbx_description
1 polymer ?
#
loop_
_entity_poly.entity_id
_entity_poly.type
_entity_poly.pdbx_seq_one_letter_code
_entity_poly.pdbx_strand_id
1 'polypeptide(L)'
;MKLFIQIVEISAPLVPLLQLILLQFVPCTPPFIFSMFPNCGEMKSKTNWIMVLGVHLFECWMCLNIILGCTVYILYLLCAGVICILFYFRIIENSISTMRDSIDKEKCIHLYRSIQILEKSFNSYPMNKVVPVMVFGVPGVEIITLFVSINFYHEIALPGFLVFPLIGLDTTLHNICVFSLASLVHNVSVKVLDALRQKTVPMILHGGRNRSIITRQLRACSVLKVKFGSNYIDRGTPLVIQNFCITQTMSLTLVKANKMSAEAIFNA
;
A
#
# COMPACT_ATOMS: atom_id res chain seq x y z
N MET A 1 8.88 -0.15 10.33
CA MET A 1 8.63 -1.49 9.75
C MET A 1 8.02 -2.44 10.77
N LYS A 2 8.74 -2.87 11.82
CA LYS A 2 8.16 -3.77 12.84
C LYS A 2 6.88 -3.21 13.48
N LEU A 3 6.90 -1.96 13.93
CA LEU A 3 5.71 -1.29 14.47
C LEU A 3 4.56 -1.22 13.47
N PHE A 4 4.85 -0.92 12.19
CA PHE A 4 3.82 -0.88 11.14
C PHE A 4 3.17 -2.25 10.93
N ILE A 5 3.98 -3.32 10.86
CA ILE A 5 3.47 -4.69 10.74
C ILE A 5 2.59 -5.04 11.94
N GLN A 6 3.04 -4.71 13.17
CA GLN A 6 2.26 -4.94 14.39
C GLN A 6 0.93 -4.17 14.39
N ILE A 7 0.92 -2.91 13.95
CA ILE A 7 -0.31 -2.12 13.85
C ILE A 7 -1.28 -2.75 12.84
N VAL A 8 -0.79 -3.16 11.67
CA VAL A 8 -1.61 -3.80 10.63
C VAL A 8 -2.14 -5.16 11.10
N GLU A 9 -1.32 -5.94 11.80
CA GLU A 9 -1.70 -7.26 12.32
C GLU A 9 -2.78 -7.17 13.41
N ILE A 10 -2.76 -6.11 14.24
CA ILE A 10 -3.78 -5.87 15.27
C ILE A 10 -5.05 -5.25 14.67
N SER A 11 -4.93 -4.33 13.72
CA SER A 11 -6.08 -3.65 13.08
C SER A 11 -6.85 -4.57 12.12
N ALA A 12 -6.16 -5.46 11.41
CA ALA A 12 -6.76 -6.39 10.45
C ALA A 12 -7.93 -7.23 11.03
N PRO A 13 -7.79 -7.91 12.19
CA PRO A 13 -8.91 -8.62 12.81
C PRO A 13 -9.92 -7.70 13.52
N LEU A 14 -9.51 -6.50 13.91
CA LEU A 14 -10.40 -5.54 14.57
C LEU A 14 -11.53 -5.09 13.64
N VAL A 15 -11.26 -4.91 12.34
CA VAL A 15 -12.26 -4.49 11.35
C VAL A 15 -13.42 -5.49 11.22
N PRO A 16 -13.20 -6.81 10.97
CA PRO A 16 -14.27 -7.81 10.97
C PRO A 16 -15.01 -7.93 12.29
N LEU A 17 -14.32 -7.75 13.43
CA LEU A 17 -14.96 -7.78 14.75
C LEU A 17 -15.94 -6.60 14.91
N LEU A 18 -15.52 -5.39 14.53
CA LEU A 18 -16.40 -4.23 14.55
C LEU A 18 -17.55 -4.37 13.55
N GLN A 19 -17.30 -4.96 12.37
CA GLN A 19 -18.35 -5.28 11.40
C GLN A 19 -19.36 -6.28 11.97
N LEU A 20 -18.92 -7.32 12.68
CA LEU A 20 -19.80 -8.28 13.34
C LEU A 20 -20.69 -7.59 14.39
N ILE A 21 -20.11 -6.70 15.19
CA ILE A 21 -20.87 -5.89 16.17
C ILE A 21 -21.90 -5.01 15.44
N LEU A 22 -21.51 -4.33 14.37
CA LEU A 22 -22.41 -3.50 13.58
C LEU A 22 -23.61 -4.30 13.03
N LEU A 23 -23.34 -5.49 12.49
CA LEU A 23 -24.35 -6.37 11.92
C LEU A 23 -25.37 -6.86 12.95
N GLN A 24 -24.98 -7.01 14.21
CA GLN A 24 -25.92 -7.35 15.29
C GLN A 24 -26.93 -6.22 15.55
N PHE A 25 -26.52 -4.96 15.39
CA PHE A 25 -27.41 -3.81 15.56
C PHE A 25 -28.24 -3.52 14.30
N VAL A 26 -27.60 -3.51 13.13
CA VAL A 26 -28.22 -3.10 11.86
C VAL A 26 -27.89 -4.12 10.73
N PRO A 27 -28.60 -5.27 10.68
CA PRO A 27 -28.30 -6.35 9.74
C PRO A 27 -28.61 -5.99 8.28
N CYS A 28 -29.49 -5.02 8.05
CA CYS A 28 -29.94 -4.62 6.70
C CYS A 28 -29.06 -3.57 6.04
N THR A 29 -27.85 -3.35 6.55
CA THR A 29 -26.93 -2.35 6.00
C THR A 29 -26.26 -2.90 4.72
N PRO A 30 -26.31 -2.21 3.58
CA PRO A 30 -25.49 -2.56 2.42
C PRO A 30 -23.99 -2.45 2.75
N PRO A 31 -23.09 -3.29 2.18
CA PRO A 31 -23.27 -4.26 1.10
C PRO A 31 -23.44 -5.72 1.57
N PHE A 32 -23.92 -5.95 2.79
CA PHE A 32 -23.99 -7.29 3.38
C PHE A 32 -25.10 -8.15 2.76
N ILE A 33 -24.97 -9.48 2.82
CA ILE A 33 -25.88 -10.48 2.24
C ILE A 33 -27.31 -10.22 2.67
N PHE A 34 -27.54 -9.81 3.93
CA PHE A 34 -28.87 -9.51 4.42
C PHE A 34 -29.55 -8.32 3.72
N SER A 35 -28.78 -7.35 3.24
CA SER A 35 -29.32 -6.21 2.47
C SER A 35 -29.86 -6.61 1.09
N MET A 36 -29.48 -7.78 0.58
CA MET A 36 -29.95 -8.29 -0.71
C MET A 36 -31.37 -8.89 -0.64
N PHE A 37 -31.91 -9.10 0.57
CA PHE A 37 -33.26 -9.62 0.74
C PHE A 37 -34.29 -8.47 0.76
N PRO A 38 -35.35 -8.53 -0.06
CA PRO A 38 -36.32 -7.44 -0.19
C PRO A 38 -37.10 -7.14 1.10
N ASN A 39 -37.23 -8.14 2.00
CA ASN A 39 -37.99 -8.04 3.25
C ASN A 39 -37.08 -8.13 4.49
N CYS A 40 -35.88 -7.56 4.44
CA CYS A 40 -34.89 -7.67 5.54
C CYS A 40 -35.45 -7.25 6.92
N GLY A 41 -36.27 -6.18 6.96
CA GLY A 41 -36.91 -5.71 8.19
C GLY A 41 -37.90 -6.72 8.79
N GLU A 42 -38.72 -7.36 7.96
CA GLU A 42 -39.69 -8.36 8.43
C GLU A 42 -39.02 -9.69 8.80
N MET A 43 -38.01 -10.11 8.03
CA MET A 43 -37.23 -11.33 8.32
C MET A 43 -36.59 -11.29 9.70
N LYS A 44 -36.14 -10.12 10.18
CA LYS A 44 -35.60 -10.00 11.55
C LYS A 44 -36.55 -10.50 12.64
N SER A 45 -37.86 -10.33 12.45
CA SER A 45 -38.89 -10.75 13.41
C SER A 45 -39.34 -12.20 13.26
N LYS A 46 -39.30 -12.75 12.04
CA LYS A 46 -39.85 -14.07 11.69
C LYS A 46 -38.77 -15.16 11.56
N THR A 47 -37.53 -14.78 11.28
CA THR A 47 -36.42 -15.71 11.04
C THR A 47 -35.79 -16.16 12.35
N ASN A 48 -35.42 -17.44 12.44
CA ASN A 48 -34.74 -18.00 13.59
C ASN A 48 -33.41 -17.27 13.84
N TRP A 49 -33.18 -16.80 15.08
CA TRP A 49 -31.97 -16.09 15.49
C TRP A 49 -30.68 -16.87 15.15
N ILE A 50 -30.73 -18.21 15.21
CA ILE A 50 -29.59 -19.08 14.86
C ILE A 50 -29.17 -18.90 13.40
N MET A 51 -30.14 -18.76 12.48
CA MET A 51 -29.85 -18.55 11.06
C MET A 51 -29.22 -17.16 10.83
N VAL A 52 -29.73 -16.13 11.50
CA VAL A 52 -29.20 -14.76 11.43
C VAL A 52 -27.76 -14.70 11.92
N LEU A 53 -27.49 -15.31 13.08
CA LEU A 53 -26.14 -15.40 13.62
C LEU A 53 -25.21 -16.18 12.68
N GLY A 54 -25.68 -17.28 12.08
CA GLY A 54 -24.91 -18.08 11.12
C GLY A 54 -24.45 -17.27 9.90
N VAL A 55 -25.34 -16.47 9.33
CA VAL A 55 -25.00 -15.59 8.18
C VAL A 55 -24.00 -14.51 8.60
N HIS A 56 -24.17 -13.86 9.75
CA HIS A 56 -23.23 -12.86 10.23
C HIS A 56 -21.84 -13.44 10.55
N LEU A 57 -21.77 -14.64 11.12
CA LEU A 57 -20.52 -15.35 11.34
C LEU A 57 -19.84 -15.71 10.02
N PHE A 58 -20.61 -16.14 9.02
CA PHE A 58 -20.10 -16.44 7.69
C PHE A 58 -19.53 -15.19 7.00
N GLU A 59 -20.23 -14.05 7.07
CA GLU A 59 -19.75 -12.77 6.54
C GLU A 59 -18.48 -12.28 7.23
N CYS A 60 -18.45 -12.34 8.57
CA CYS A 60 -17.28 -11.97 9.35
C CYS A 60 -16.07 -12.88 9.02
N TRP A 61 -16.31 -14.19 8.91
CA TRP A 61 -15.29 -15.15 8.49
C TRP A 61 -14.76 -14.85 7.09
N MET A 62 -15.64 -14.59 6.12
CA MET A 62 -15.23 -14.20 4.77
C MET A 62 -14.41 -12.91 4.77
N CYS A 63 -14.88 -11.87 5.46
CA CYS A 63 -14.19 -10.59 5.55
C CYS A 63 -12.80 -10.76 6.17
N LEU A 64 -12.69 -11.53 7.27
CA LEU A 64 -11.43 -11.85 7.91
C LEU A 64 -10.47 -12.57 6.94
N ASN A 65 -10.94 -13.56 6.19
CA ASN A 65 -10.11 -14.26 5.20
C ASN A 65 -9.64 -13.33 4.08
N ILE A 66 -10.51 -12.45 3.59
CA ILE A 66 -10.16 -11.47 2.56
C ILE A 66 -9.10 -10.49 3.07
N ILE A 67 -9.29 -9.93 4.27
CA ILE A 67 -8.36 -8.96 4.86
C ILE A 67 -7.02 -9.63 5.18
N LEU A 68 -7.03 -10.82 5.81
CA LEU A 68 -5.79 -11.55 6.11
C LEU A 68 -5.06 -11.95 4.82
N GLY A 69 -5.79 -12.42 3.81
CA GLY A 69 -5.24 -12.70 2.48
C GLY A 69 -4.55 -11.46 1.90
N CYS A 70 -5.28 -10.36 1.75
CA CYS A 70 -4.72 -9.10 1.22
C CYS A 70 -3.52 -8.61 2.02
N THR A 71 -3.61 -8.68 3.35
CA THR A 71 -2.53 -8.26 4.27
C THR A 71 -1.29 -9.11 4.09
N VAL A 72 -1.44 -10.44 4.00
CA VAL A 72 -0.31 -11.35 3.75
C VAL A 72 0.32 -11.04 2.40
N TYR A 73 -0.49 -10.89 1.34
CA TYR A 73 0.02 -10.55 0.01
C TYR A 73 0.80 -9.23 0.02
N ILE A 74 0.26 -8.17 0.61
CA ILE A 74 0.94 -6.87 0.58
C ILE A 74 2.16 -6.85 1.53
N LEU A 75 2.01 -7.28 2.77
CA LEU A 75 3.12 -7.22 3.74
C LEU A 75 4.25 -8.19 3.38
N TYR A 76 3.95 -9.44 3.07
CA TYR A 76 5.02 -10.42 2.82
C TYR A 76 5.60 -10.29 1.42
N LEU A 77 4.78 -10.11 0.37
CA LEU A 77 5.37 -9.97 -0.96
C LEU A 77 6.00 -8.59 -1.12
N LEU A 78 5.26 -7.50 -0.88
CA LEU A 78 5.80 -6.18 -1.17
C LEU A 78 6.78 -5.70 -0.11
N CYS A 79 6.36 -5.64 1.16
CA CYS A 79 7.23 -5.07 2.20
C CYS A 79 8.45 -5.95 2.47
N ALA A 80 8.30 -7.27 2.63
CA ALA A 80 9.45 -8.13 2.89
C ALA A 80 10.39 -8.21 1.68
N GLY A 81 9.86 -8.25 0.44
CA GLY A 81 10.66 -8.17 -0.77
C GLY A 81 11.48 -6.88 -0.87
N VAL A 82 10.86 -5.73 -0.58
CA VAL A 82 11.53 -4.43 -0.52
C VAL A 82 12.61 -4.40 0.58
N ILE A 83 12.33 -4.91 1.78
CA ILE A 83 13.34 -5.02 2.85
C ILE A 83 14.53 -5.85 2.40
N CYS A 84 14.26 -6.99 1.76
CA CYS A 84 15.29 -7.89 1.27
C CYS A 84 16.22 -7.18 0.29
N ILE A 85 15.67 -6.44 -0.67
CA ILE A 85 16.44 -5.62 -1.62
C ILE A 85 17.24 -4.53 -0.89
N LEU A 86 16.64 -3.81 0.06
CA LEU A 86 17.33 -2.80 0.87
C LEU A 86 18.47 -3.39 1.70
N PHE A 87 18.29 -4.60 2.23
CA PHE A 87 19.31 -5.31 2.98
C PHE A 87 20.50 -5.67 2.07
N TYR A 88 20.25 -6.16 0.86
CA TYR A 88 21.32 -6.39 -0.11
C TYR A 88 22.06 -5.11 -0.50
N PHE A 89 21.35 -3.99 -0.63
CA PHE A 89 22.01 -2.69 -0.86
C PHE A 89 22.92 -2.29 0.29
N ARG A 90 22.51 -2.52 1.54
CA ARG A 90 23.35 -2.26 2.72
C ARG A 90 24.61 -3.13 2.72
N ILE A 91 24.49 -4.39 2.31
CA ILE A 91 25.66 -5.28 2.13
C ILE A 91 26.61 -4.68 1.08
N ILE A 92 26.09 -4.26 -0.08
CA ILE A 92 26.91 -3.64 -1.13
C ILE A 92 27.56 -2.35 -0.63
N GLU A 93 26.84 -1.48 0.08
CA GLU A 93 27.40 -0.24 0.64
C GLU A 93 28.57 -0.54 1.58
N ASN A 94 28.44 -1.55 2.43
CA ASN A 94 29.52 -2.02 3.29
C ASN A 94 30.69 -2.62 2.49
N SER A 95 30.43 -3.38 1.43
CA SER A 95 31.50 -3.91 0.56
C SER A 95 32.21 -2.81 -0.22
N ILE A 96 31.49 -1.77 -0.64
CA ILE A 96 32.07 -0.59 -1.31
C ILE A 96 32.96 0.16 -0.32
N SER A 97 32.56 0.30 0.95
CA SER A 97 33.36 1.04 1.94
C SER A 97 34.70 0.34 2.23
N THR A 98 34.73 -1.00 2.27
CA THR A 98 35.93 -1.81 2.55
C THR A 98 36.80 -2.13 1.32
N MET A 99 36.32 -1.85 0.12
CA MET A 99 37.01 -2.16 -1.15
C MET A 99 38.40 -1.54 -1.25
N ARG A 100 39.42 -2.40 -1.48
CA ARG A 100 40.82 -1.98 -1.75
C ARG A 100 41.31 -2.43 -3.14
N ASP A 101 40.91 -3.64 -3.57
CA ASP A 101 41.48 -4.28 -4.77
C ASP A 101 40.55 -4.28 -5.99
N SER A 102 41.11 -4.62 -7.16
CA SER A 102 40.37 -4.76 -8.42
C SER A 102 39.39 -5.94 -8.42
N ILE A 103 39.71 -7.03 -7.71
CA ILE A 103 38.88 -8.24 -7.61
C ILE A 103 37.58 -7.93 -6.85
N ASP A 104 37.64 -7.10 -5.81
CA ASP A 104 36.48 -6.72 -5.00
C ASP A 104 35.47 -5.87 -5.81
N LYS A 105 35.94 -5.13 -6.82
CA LYS A 105 35.08 -4.35 -7.73
C LYS A 105 34.20 -5.25 -8.57
N GLU A 106 34.80 -6.27 -9.17
CA GLU A 106 34.07 -7.21 -10.03
C GLU A 106 33.00 -7.94 -9.23
N LYS A 107 33.33 -8.35 -7.99
CA LYS A 107 32.35 -8.90 -7.05
C LYS A 107 31.21 -7.93 -6.75
N CYS A 108 31.49 -6.66 -6.46
CA CYS A 108 30.45 -5.66 -6.17
C CYS A 108 29.57 -5.36 -7.39
N ILE A 109 30.15 -5.26 -8.59
CA ILE A 109 29.40 -5.07 -9.84
C ILE A 109 28.53 -6.29 -10.12
N HIS A 110 29.04 -7.50 -9.90
CA HIS A 110 28.29 -8.73 -10.06
C HIS A 110 27.13 -8.81 -9.07
N LEU A 111 27.35 -8.50 -7.80
CA LEU A 111 26.29 -8.43 -6.78
C LEU A 111 25.22 -7.42 -7.16
N TYR A 112 25.60 -6.22 -7.61
CA TYR A 112 24.63 -5.21 -8.06
C TYR A 112 23.78 -5.72 -9.23
N ARG A 113 24.38 -6.40 -10.22
CA ARG A 113 23.65 -7.02 -11.33
C ARG A 113 22.68 -8.10 -10.85
N SER A 114 23.07 -8.92 -9.88
CA SER A 114 22.16 -9.91 -9.27
C SER A 114 20.96 -9.23 -8.61
N ILE A 115 21.17 -8.09 -7.92
CA ILE A 115 20.07 -7.30 -7.35
C ILE A 115 19.16 -6.73 -8.44
N GLN A 116 19.71 -6.25 -9.57
CA GLN A 116 18.90 -5.78 -10.70
C GLN A 116 18.03 -6.89 -11.30
N ILE A 117 18.56 -8.12 -11.40
CA ILE A 117 17.79 -9.26 -11.87
C ILE A 117 16.68 -9.59 -10.86
N LEU A 118 17.01 -9.59 -9.56
CA LEU A 118 16.04 -9.80 -8.48
C LEU A 118 14.94 -8.74 -8.51
N GLU A 119 15.27 -7.47 -8.74
CA GLU A 119 14.30 -6.39 -8.86
C GLU A 119 13.39 -6.53 -10.09
N LYS A 120 13.93 -6.94 -11.24
CA LYS A 120 13.10 -7.24 -12.42
C LYS A 120 12.14 -8.39 -12.18
N SER A 121 12.62 -9.47 -11.55
CA SER A 121 11.78 -10.60 -11.14
C SER A 121 10.72 -10.18 -10.14
N PHE A 122 11.13 -9.40 -9.14
CA PHE A 122 10.27 -8.84 -8.12
C PHE A 122 9.23 -7.89 -8.70
N ASN A 123 9.55 -7.10 -9.71
CA ASN A 123 8.58 -6.23 -10.37
C ASN A 123 7.63 -7.03 -11.28
N SER A 124 8.10 -8.11 -11.93
CA SER A 124 7.29 -8.87 -12.89
C SER A 124 5.99 -9.45 -12.31
N TYR A 125 5.96 -9.75 -11.01
CA TYR A 125 4.79 -10.37 -10.38
C TYR A 125 3.78 -9.34 -9.79
N PRO A 126 4.16 -8.43 -8.87
CA PRO A 126 3.25 -7.47 -8.25
C PRO A 126 2.82 -6.35 -9.19
N MET A 127 3.65 -5.96 -10.18
CA MET A 127 3.39 -4.80 -11.04
C MET A 127 2.08 -4.90 -11.83
N ASN A 128 1.69 -6.11 -12.25
CA ASN A 128 0.50 -6.30 -13.08
C ASN A 128 -0.79 -6.52 -12.28
N LYS A 129 -0.69 -6.88 -10.99
CA LYS A 129 -1.85 -7.26 -10.17
C LYS A 129 -1.97 -6.44 -8.90
N VAL A 130 -0.95 -6.48 -8.05
CA VAL A 130 -1.00 -5.87 -6.71
C VAL A 130 -0.88 -4.36 -6.80
N VAL A 131 0.04 -3.88 -7.64
CA VAL A 131 0.37 -2.46 -7.75
C VAL A 131 -0.81 -1.61 -8.26
N PRO A 132 -1.57 -2.00 -9.31
CA PRO A 132 -2.79 -1.30 -9.71
C PRO A 132 -3.85 -1.28 -8.61
N VAL A 133 -4.05 -2.40 -7.91
CA VAL A 133 -4.99 -2.49 -6.79
C VAL A 133 -4.59 -1.54 -5.66
N MET A 134 -3.30 -1.38 -5.38
CA MET A 134 -2.85 -0.43 -4.36
C MET A 134 -3.03 1.03 -4.81
N VAL A 135 -2.76 1.38 -6.06
CA VAL A 135 -2.85 2.77 -6.53
C VAL A 135 -4.29 3.24 -6.76
N PHE A 136 -5.20 2.36 -7.16
CA PHE A 136 -6.59 2.73 -7.37
C PHE A 136 -7.49 2.32 -6.21
N GLY A 137 -7.32 1.10 -5.70
CA GLY A 137 -8.18 0.53 -4.67
C GLY A 137 -7.99 1.20 -3.32
N VAL A 138 -6.75 1.32 -2.82
CA VAL A 138 -6.51 1.86 -1.48
C VAL A 138 -6.91 3.35 -1.40
N PRO A 139 -6.52 4.24 -2.34
CA PRO A 139 -7.04 5.61 -2.39
C PRO A 139 -8.56 5.68 -2.55
N GLY A 140 -9.18 4.78 -3.32
CA GLY A 140 -10.64 4.73 -3.44
C GLY A 140 -11.33 4.44 -2.12
N VAL A 141 -10.83 3.46 -1.35
CA VAL A 141 -11.33 3.14 -0.01
C VAL A 141 -11.09 4.31 0.96
N GLU A 142 -9.93 4.95 0.90
CA GLU A 142 -9.60 6.13 1.71
C GLU A 142 -10.59 7.29 1.44
N ILE A 143 -10.85 7.62 0.18
CA ILE A 143 -11.81 8.67 -0.21
C ILE A 143 -13.22 8.37 0.32
N ILE A 144 -13.71 7.14 0.12
CA ILE A 144 -15.06 6.75 0.55
C ILE A 144 -15.17 6.81 2.07
N THR A 145 -14.20 6.25 2.79
CA THR A 145 -14.22 6.19 4.25
C THR A 145 -14.10 7.57 4.89
N LEU A 146 -13.24 8.45 4.36
CA LEU A 146 -13.15 9.85 4.81
C LEU A 146 -14.44 10.62 4.49
N PHE A 147 -15.00 10.45 3.30
CA PHE A 147 -16.27 11.08 2.92
C PHE A 147 -17.41 10.70 3.87
N VAL A 148 -17.56 9.39 4.15
CA VAL A 148 -18.56 8.89 5.09
C VAL A 148 -18.31 9.44 6.49
N SER A 149 -17.05 9.44 6.94
CA SER A 149 -16.66 9.95 8.26
C SER A 149 -16.99 11.43 8.45
N ILE A 150 -16.85 12.26 7.41
CA ILE A 150 -17.14 13.69 7.47
C ILE A 150 -18.65 13.97 7.35
N ASN A 151 -19.33 13.31 6.41
CA ASN A 151 -20.69 13.68 6.01
C ASN A 151 -21.80 12.95 6.76
N PHE A 152 -21.50 11.81 7.40
CA PHE A 152 -22.51 10.93 8.01
C PHE A 152 -22.25 10.68 9.51
N TYR A 153 -21.44 11.51 10.17
CA TYR A 153 -21.06 11.30 11.57
C TYR A 153 -22.23 11.40 12.56
N HIS A 154 -23.26 12.18 12.23
CA HIS A 154 -24.49 12.28 13.03
C HIS A 154 -25.56 11.26 12.63
N GLU A 155 -25.50 10.75 11.41
CA GLU A 155 -26.53 9.86 10.86
C GLU A 155 -26.30 8.40 11.29
N ILE A 156 -25.04 8.02 11.54
CA ILE A 156 -24.65 6.64 11.86
C ILE A 156 -24.45 6.50 13.36
N ALA A 157 -25.18 5.58 13.98
CA ALA A 157 -25.01 5.27 15.41
C ALA A 157 -23.63 4.64 15.70
N LEU A 158 -23.03 5.04 16.82
CA LEU A 158 -21.90 4.32 17.43
C LEU A 158 -22.39 2.94 17.91
N PRO A 159 -21.63 1.84 17.74
CA PRO A 159 -20.21 1.75 17.39
C PRO A 159 -19.90 1.64 15.88
N GLY A 160 -20.92 1.50 15.02
CA GLY A 160 -20.75 1.29 13.58
C GLY A 160 -19.96 2.39 12.88
N PHE A 161 -20.18 3.63 13.32
CA PHE A 161 -19.45 4.78 12.79
C PHE A 161 -17.93 4.64 12.95
N LEU A 162 -17.43 4.02 14.03
CA LEU A 162 -16.00 3.93 14.34
C LEU A 162 -15.21 3.12 13.29
N VAL A 163 -15.89 2.24 12.55
CA VAL A 163 -15.28 1.44 11.47
C VAL A 163 -14.75 2.34 10.36
N PHE A 164 -15.47 3.40 9.99
CA PHE A 164 -15.07 4.24 8.85
C PHE A 164 -13.80 5.05 9.11
N PRO A 165 -13.66 5.80 10.22
CA PRO A 165 -12.41 6.47 10.56
C PRO A 165 -11.23 5.51 10.76
N LEU A 166 -11.48 4.31 11.31
CA LEU A 166 -10.44 3.30 11.50
C LEU A 166 -9.88 2.83 10.15
N ILE A 167 -10.75 2.42 9.22
CA ILE A 167 -10.33 2.03 7.86
C ILE A 167 -9.67 3.20 7.13
N GLY A 168 -10.19 4.42 7.28
CA GLY A 168 -9.59 5.62 6.70
C GLY A 168 -8.15 5.87 7.19
N LEU A 169 -7.92 5.70 8.49
CA LEU A 169 -6.59 5.81 9.09
C LEU A 169 -5.66 4.70 8.63
N ASP A 170 -6.14 3.45 8.60
CA ASP A 170 -5.35 2.30 8.14
C ASP A 170 -4.94 2.43 6.66
N THR A 171 -5.87 2.84 5.80
CA THR A 171 -5.59 3.06 4.37
C THR A 171 -4.63 4.23 4.14
N THR A 172 -4.76 5.31 4.90
CA THR A 172 -3.83 6.46 4.87
C THR A 172 -2.42 6.03 5.28
N LEU A 173 -2.29 5.33 6.41
CA LEU A 173 -1.00 4.81 6.90
C LEU A 173 -0.38 3.83 5.91
N HIS A 174 -1.20 2.96 5.32
CA HIS A 174 -0.78 2.00 4.31
C HIS A 174 -0.20 2.71 3.08
N ASN A 175 -0.92 3.68 2.51
CA ASN A 175 -0.46 4.47 1.37
C ASN A 175 0.87 5.15 1.67
N ILE A 176 0.97 5.87 2.80
CA ILE A 176 2.20 6.56 3.17
C ILE A 176 3.36 5.57 3.31
N CYS A 177 3.17 4.46 4.02
CA CYS A 177 4.23 3.49 4.28
C CYS A 177 4.70 2.79 3.01
N VAL A 178 3.78 2.23 2.21
CA VAL A 178 4.14 1.45 1.01
C VAL A 178 4.83 2.32 -0.05
N PHE A 179 4.28 3.50 -0.35
CA PHE A 179 4.90 4.39 -1.34
C PHE A 179 6.22 4.98 -0.84
N SER A 180 6.35 5.25 0.47
CA SER A 180 7.63 5.68 1.05
C SER A 180 8.70 4.61 0.94
N LEU A 181 8.36 3.34 1.19
CA LEU A 181 9.30 2.22 1.04
C LEU A 181 9.76 2.03 -0.41
N ALA A 182 8.84 2.13 -1.36
CA ALA A 182 9.18 2.09 -2.78
C ALA A 182 10.15 3.23 -3.16
N SER A 183 9.90 4.45 -2.66
CA SER A 183 10.80 5.59 -2.89
C SER A 183 12.18 5.41 -2.23
N LEU A 184 12.24 4.74 -1.07
CA LEU A 184 13.49 4.47 -0.36
C LEU A 184 14.39 3.53 -1.17
N VAL A 185 13.83 2.48 -1.78
CA VAL A 185 14.56 1.59 -2.69
C VAL A 185 15.19 2.37 -3.83
N HIS A 186 14.42 3.28 -4.44
CA HIS A 186 14.92 4.13 -5.51
C HIS A 186 16.10 4.98 -5.04
N ASN A 187 15.93 5.74 -3.95
CA ASN A 187 16.95 6.64 -3.41
C ASN A 187 18.24 5.90 -3.00
N VAL A 188 18.10 4.77 -2.31
CA VAL A 188 19.26 3.94 -1.90
C VAL A 188 19.98 3.40 -3.13
N SER A 189 19.24 2.97 -4.16
CA SER A 189 19.86 2.45 -5.38
C SER A 189 20.66 3.50 -6.15
N VAL A 190 20.18 4.76 -6.19
CA VAL A 190 20.93 5.91 -6.74
C VAL A 190 22.21 6.12 -5.94
N LYS A 191 22.09 6.23 -4.61
CA LYS A 191 23.21 6.47 -3.72
C LYS A 191 24.30 5.41 -3.85
N VAL A 192 23.91 4.13 -3.87
CA VAL A 192 24.85 3.01 -4.01
C VAL A 192 25.53 3.03 -5.38
N LEU A 193 24.79 3.30 -6.46
CA LEU A 193 25.35 3.38 -7.81
C LEU A 193 26.34 4.55 -7.94
N ASP A 194 26.02 5.70 -7.37
CA ASP A 194 26.91 6.86 -7.35
C ASP A 194 28.16 6.62 -6.50
N ALA A 195 28.03 6.02 -5.33
CA ALA A 195 29.16 5.63 -4.49
C ALA A 195 30.08 4.63 -5.22
N LEU A 196 29.50 3.65 -5.90
CA LEU A 196 30.24 2.70 -6.71
C LEU A 196 30.96 3.41 -7.86
N ARG A 197 30.30 4.34 -8.56
CA ARG A 197 30.91 5.13 -9.64
C ARG A 197 32.05 6.01 -9.13
N GLN A 198 31.84 6.75 -8.04
CA GLN A 198 32.83 7.64 -7.45
C GLN A 198 34.08 6.90 -6.96
N LYS A 199 33.94 5.71 -6.36
CA LYS A 199 35.12 4.89 -5.98
C LYS A 199 35.81 4.24 -7.16
N THR A 200 35.06 3.90 -8.21
CA THR A 200 35.62 3.16 -9.35
C THR A 200 36.42 4.09 -10.31
N VAL A 201 35.98 5.33 -10.52
CA VAL A 201 36.65 6.31 -11.42
C VAL A 201 38.12 6.60 -11.07
N PRO A 202 38.50 6.95 -9.82
CA PRO A 202 39.89 7.28 -9.49
C PRO A 202 40.82 6.07 -9.59
N MET A 203 40.35 4.86 -9.23
CA MET A 203 41.18 3.65 -9.36
C MET A 203 41.37 3.22 -10.82
N ILE A 204 40.41 3.55 -11.69
CA ILE A 204 40.51 3.33 -13.13
C ILE A 204 41.55 4.25 -13.79
N LEU A 205 41.81 5.44 -13.23
CA LEU A 205 42.83 6.37 -13.73
C LEU A 205 44.27 5.82 -13.57
N HIS A 206 44.50 4.90 -12.62
CA HIS A 206 45.83 4.29 -12.40
C HIS A 206 46.02 2.90 -13.04
N GLY A 207 44.96 2.18 -13.44
CA GLY A 207 45.03 0.79 -13.93
C GLY A 207 44.58 0.65 -15.39
N GLY A 208 45.47 0.97 -16.33
CA GLY A 208 45.19 0.95 -17.77
C GLY A 208 45.11 -0.46 -18.38
N ARG A 209 43.89 -0.95 -18.64
CA ARG A 209 43.48 -1.77 -19.82
C ARG A 209 41.97 -2.06 -19.84
N ASN A 210 41.34 -2.21 -18.67
CA ASN A 210 39.92 -2.59 -18.53
C ASN A 210 38.95 -1.42 -18.27
N ARG A 211 39.45 -0.17 -18.33
CA ARG A 211 38.69 1.07 -18.09
C ARG A 211 37.39 1.14 -18.88
N SER A 212 37.48 0.94 -20.19
CA SER A 212 36.35 1.03 -21.12
C SER A 212 35.22 0.06 -20.74
N ILE A 213 35.59 -1.19 -20.45
CA ILE A 213 34.64 -2.26 -20.14
C ILE A 213 33.92 -1.97 -18.83
N ILE A 214 34.64 -1.68 -17.75
CA ILE A 214 34.03 -1.43 -16.42
C ILE A 214 33.13 -0.19 -16.45
N THR A 215 33.58 0.88 -17.12
CA THR A 215 32.78 2.11 -17.24
C THR A 215 31.49 1.84 -18.04
N ARG A 216 31.58 1.02 -19.09
CA ARG A 216 30.41 0.59 -19.87
C ARG A 216 29.48 -0.30 -19.06
N GLN A 217 30.01 -1.19 -18.23
CA GLN A 217 29.21 -2.03 -17.33
C GLN A 217 28.46 -1.19 -16.28
N LEU A 218 29.13 -0.22 -15.64
CA LEU A 218 28.50 0.70 -14.70
C LEU A 218 27.46 1.61 -15.37
N ARG A 219 27.70 2.06 -16.60
CA ARG A 219 26.72 2.82 -17.38
C ARG A 219 25.50 1.96 -17.78
N ALA A 220 25.71 0.65 -17.98
CA ALA A 220 24.62 -0.29 -18.24
C ALA A 220 23.80 -0.63 -16.98
N CYS A 221 24.36 -0.39 -15.79
CA CYS A 221 23.62 -0.53 -14.54
C CYS A 221 22.58 0.60 -14.41
N SER A 222 21.30 0.29 -14.67
CA SER A 222 20.19 1.19 -14.37
C SER A 222 19.91 1.27 -12.87
N VAL A 223 19.52 2.47 -12.42
CA VAL A 223 18.92 2.71 -11.11
C VAL A 223 17.68 1.82 -10.94
N LEU A 224 17.53 1.22 -9.76
CA LEU A 224 16.38 0.37 -9.46
C LEU A 224 15.13 1.23 -9.26
N LYS A 225 14.01 0.79 -9.84
CA LYS A 225 12.74 1.51 -9.82
C LYS A 225 11.61 0.52 -9.63
N VAL A 226 10.87 0.66 -8.53
CA VAL A 226 9.58 -0.01 -8.40
C VAL A 226 8.65 0.61 -9.44
N LYS A 227 8.33 -0.16 -10.48
CA LYS A 227 7.54 0.33 -11.62
C LYS A 227 6.05 0.24 -11.32
N PHE A 228 5.34 1.29 -11.72
CA PHE A 228 3.89 1.38 -11.75
C PHE A 228 3.45 1.49 -13.21
N GLY A 229 3.15 0.35 -13.86
CA GLY A 229 2.85 0.36 -15.29
C GLY A 229 4.01 0.96 -16.11
N SER A 230 3.74 2.05 -16.83
CA SER A 230 4.76 2.84 -17.55
C SER A 230 5.49 3.88 -16.68
N ASN A 231 4.98 4.17 -15.48
CA ASN A 231 5.51 5.16 -14.54
C ASN A 231 6.36 4.52 -13.42
N TYR A 232 6.98 5.35 -12.59
CA TYR A 232 7.72 4.91 -11.40
C TYR A 232 7.29 5.70 -10.17
N ILE A 233 7.39 5.06 -9.00
CA ILE A 233 7.06 5.70 -7.71
C ILE A 233 8.25 6.54 -7.27
N ASP A 234 8.09 7.86 -7.28
CA ASP A 234 9.06 8.81 -6.74
C ASP A 234 8.71 9.20 -5.29
N ARG A 235 9.61 9.90 -4.59
CA ARG A 235 9.44 10.40 -3.22
C ARG A 235 8.23 11.32 -3.05
N GLY A 236 7.81 12.00 -4.12
CA GLY A 236 6.61 12.85 -4.12
C GLY A 236 5.29 12.07 -4.24
N THR A 237 5.31 10.81 -4.67
CA THR A 237 4.11 10.01 -4.95
C THR A 237 3.17 9.87 -3.75
N PRO A 238 3.65 9.57 -2.51
CA PRO A 238 2.76 9.50 -1.35
C PRO A 238 2.00 10.82 -1.12
N LEU A 239 2.68 11.97 -1.25
CA LEU A 239 2.07 13.29 -1.07
C LEU A 239 1.05 13.60 -2.16
N VAL A 240 1.35 13.25 -3.41
CA VAL A 240 0.42 13.44 -4.54
C VAL A 240 -0.83 12.60 -4.36
N ILE A 241 -0.69 11.33 -3.96
CA ILE A 241 -1.82 10.43 -3.71
C ILE A 241 -2.67 10.94 -2.55
N GLN A 242 -2.03 11.35 -1.45
CA GLN A 242 -2.75 11.90 -0.29
C GLN A 242 -3.48 13.20 -0.62
N ASN A 243 -2.84 14.11 -1.35
CA ASN A 243 -3.48 15.33 -1.84
C ASN A 243 -4.68 15.01 -2.76
N PHE A 244 -4.54 13.99 -3.62
CA PHE A 244 -5.64 13.51 -4.45
C PHE A 244 -6.80 12.99 -3.59
N CYS A 245 -6.55 12.12 -2.59
CA CYS A 245 -7.56 11.60 -1.69
C CYS A 245 -8.33 12.72 -0.97
N ILE A 246 -7.61 13.70 -0.41
CA ILE A 246 -8.21 14.85 0.28
C ILE A 246 -9.04 15.70 -0.69
N THR A 247 -8.48 16.03 -1.87
CA THR A 247 -9.16 16.86 -2.88
C THR A 247 -10.46 16.22 -3.36
N GLN A 248 -10.45 14.91 -3.61
CA GLN A 248 -11.65 14.18 -4.03
C GLN A 248 -12.68 14.10 -2.91
N THR A 249 -12.24 13.86 -1.67
CA THR A 249 -13.12 13.86 -0.49
C THR A 249 -13.80 15.22 -0.28
N MET A 250 -13.05 16.32 -0.42
CA MET A 250 -13.60 17.68 -0.36
C MET A 250 -14.59 17.93 -1.50
N SER A 251 -14.28 17.50 -2.72
CA SER A 251 -15.17 17.65 -3.88
C SER A 251 -16.50 16.93 -3.67
N LEU A 252 -16.47 15.67 -3.18
CA LEU A 252 -17.68 14.92 -2.85
C LEU A 252 -18.49 15.57 -1.72
N THR A 253 -17.81 16.10 -0.71
CA THR A 253 -18.43 16.82 0.41
C THR A 253 -19.14 18.09 -0.07
N LEU A 254 -18.50 18.88 -0.94
CA LEU A 254 -19.09 20.07 -1.56
C LEU A 254 -20.31 19.74 -2.42
N VAL A 255 -20.26 18.65 -3.19
CA VAL A 255 -21.40 18.18 -3.99
C VAL A 255 -22.59 17.80 -3.08
N LYS A 256 -22.36 17.09 -1.97
CA LYS A 256 -23.43 16.81 -0.97
C LYS A 256 -24.00 18.10 -0.40
N ALA A 257 -23.14 19.03 0.02
CA ALA A 257 -23.55 20.31 0.61
C ALA A 257 -24.43 21.14 -0.35
N ASN A 258 -24.01 21.28 -1.62
CA ASN A 258 -24.78 22.00 -2.64
C ASN A 258 -26.14 21.35 -2.90
N LYS A 259 -26.21 20.01 -2.91
CA LYS A 259 -27.46 19.29 -3.08
C LYS A 259 -28.43 19.55 -1.92
N MET A 260 -27.95 19.51 -0.68
CA MET A 260 -28.78 19.83 0.50
C MET A 260 -29.26 21.28 0.48
N SER A 261 -28.43 22.23 0.05
CA SER A 261 -28.85 23.64 -0.11
C SER A 261 -29.94 23.81 -1.18
N ALA A 262 -29.82 23.11 -2.32
CA ALA A 262 -30.84 23.15 -3.36
C ALA A 262 -32.19 22.56 -2.90
N GLU A 263 -32.16 21.45 -2.16
CA GLU A 263 -33.36 20.84 -1.57
C GLU A 263 -34.00 21.73 -0.50
N ALA A 264 -33.21 22.46 0.30
CA ALA A 264 -33.72 23.41 1.28
C ALA A 264 -34.43 24.62 0.63
N ILE A 265 -33.93 25.11 -0.51
CA ILE A 265 -34.58 26.20 -1.26
C ILE A 265 -35.89 25.73 -1.91
N PHE A 266 -35.96 24.48 -2.38
CA PHE A 266 -37.18 23.96 -3.02
C PHE A 266 -38.31 23.65 -2.04
N ASN A 267 -38.00 23.43 -0.77
CA ASN A 267 -38.96 23.10 0.29
C ASN A 267 -39.38 24.31 1.15
N ALA A 268 -38.86 25.51 0.89
CA ALA A 268 -39.18 26.76 1.58
C ALA A 268 -40.11 27.64 0.74
#